data_AF-K0R341-F1
#
_entry.id   AF-K0R341-F1
#
_cell.length_a   1.000
_cell.length_b   1.000
_cell.length_c   1.000
_cell.angle_alpha   90.00
_cell.angle_beta   90.00
_cell.angle_gamma   90.00
#
_symmetry.space_group_name_H-M   'P 1'
#
loop_
_entity.id
_entity.type
_entity.pdbx_description
1 polymer ?
#
loop_
_entity_poly.entity_id
_entity_poly.type
_entity_poly.pdbx_seq_one_letter_code
_entity_poly.pdbx_strand_id
1 'polypeptide(L)'
;MRTERKTREEEEDKEDKRHGYSQEHIGIHSISYRGIRGKWHFCPSYVLQERINVPRQQRTFKASKRLAERDNTIIDMLNSAGHEDVSFCVCDHEKPDCPIIFASDGFCKLTGYGHTEIEGRNCRFLQGSETRKEDVDRIRSAIKSQTEASVNLLNYKKDGTAFNNQFFLAPLRDADERTAYYIGVQCSVKRLGPGQAPENMGWVYAQGIHA
;
A
#
# COMPACT_ATOMS: atom_id res chain seq x y z
N MET A 1 -10.49 66.62 -22.19
CA MET A 1 -10.92 65.21 -22.38
C MET A 1 -9.86 64.48 -23.21
N ARG A 2 -9.16 63.53 -22.57
CA ARG A 2 -8.67 62.24 -23.08
C ARG A 2 -7.90 62.17 -24.44
N THR A 3 -6.56 62.24 -24.32
CA THR A 3 -5.50 61.31 -24.83
C THR A 3 -5.54 60.76 -26.26
N GLU A 4 -4.62 61.27 -27.11
CA GLU A 4 -3.39 60.63 -27.68
C GLU A 4 -3.21 59.10 -27.59
N ARG A 5 -2.45 58.38 -28.44
CA ARG A 5 -1.84 58.51 -29.79
C ARG A 5 -1.29 57.10 -30.14
N LYS A 6 -1.15 56.87 -31.44
CA LYS A 6 -0.65 55.74 -32.23
C LYS A 6 0.58 54.90 -31.76
N THR A 7 0.45 53.59 -32.06
CA THR A 7 1.37 52.60 -32.70
C THR A 7 2.74 52.25 -32.12
N ARG A 8 2.99 50.94 -31.93
CA ARG A 8 4.25 50.27 -32.30
C ARG A 8 4.07 48.74 -32.36
N GLU A 9 4.05 48.20 -33.58
CA GLU A 9 4.46 46.81 -33.84
C GLU A 9 5.97 46.70 -33.56
N GLU A 10 6.45 45.51 -33.20
CA GLU A 10 7.85 45.15 -32.85
C GLU A 10 8.29 45.46 -31.40
N GLU A 11 7.98 44.58 -30.43
CA GLU A 11 8.94 44.33 -29.32
C GLU A 11 8.80 43.03 -28.49
N GLU A 12 7.79 42.17 -28.62
CA GLU A 12 7.69 41.00 -27.72
C GLU A 12 7.55 39.65 -28.43
N ASP A 13 8.53 39.38 -29.29
CA ASP A 13 8.92 38.01 -29.65
C ASP A 13 9.89 37.51 -28.56
N LYS A 14 9.35 37.12 -27.40
CA LYS A 14 10.01 36.34 -26.30
C LYS A 14 9.12 36.25 -25.06
N GLU A 15 7.99 35.55 -25.13
CA GLU A 15 7.38 34.96 -23.92
C GLU A 15 6.80 33.58 -24.19
N ASP A 16 7.62 32.73 -24.81
CA ASP A 16 7.51 31.27 -24.72
C ASP A 16 8.28 30.81 -23.47
N LYS A 17 7.71 29.84 -22.74
CA LYS A 17 8.23 29.13 -21.54
C LYS A 17 7.99 29.77 -20.17
N ARG A 18 6.74 29.73 -19.69
CA ARG A 18 6.47 29.57 -18.24
C ARG A 18 6.22 28.10 -17.90
N HIS A 19 6.66 27.72 -16.70
CA HIS A 19 6.73 26.38 -16.09
C HIS A 19 8.08 25.66 -16.30
N GLY A 20 9.17 26.40 -16.06
CA GLY A 20 10.46 25.84 -15.70
C GLY A 20 10.53 25.55 -14.19
N TYR A 21 11.07 24.38 -13.87
CA TYR A 21 11.56 23.94 -12.57
C TYR A 21 12.20 25.07 -11.73
N SER A 22 11.72 25.29 -10.50
CA SER A 22 12.48 26.00 -9.48
C SER A 22 13.13 25.00 -8.53
N GLN A 23 14.44 24.80 -8.70
CA GLN A 23 15.29 24.31 -7.63
C GLN A 23 15.33 25.39 -6.55
N GLU A 24 14.63 25.19 -5.44
CA GLU A 24 14.82 26.03 -4.27
C GLU A 24 16.17 25.69 -3.64
N HIS A 25 17.11 26.62 -3.80
CA HIS A 25 18.37 26.63 -3.10
C HIS A 25 18.11 26.76 -1.59
N ILE A 26 18.71 25.86 -0.83
CA ILE A 26 18.71 25.86 0.63
C ILE A 26 19.50 27.10 1.09
N GLY A 27 18.80 28.20 1.34
CA GLY A 27 19.37 29.41 1.91
C GLY A 27 19.70 29.18 3.38
N ILE A 28 20.97 28.91 3.70
CA ILE A 28 21.48 28.96 5.06
C ILE A 28 21.53 30.44 5.47
N HIS A 29 20.49 30.95 6.11
CA HIS A 29 20.58 32.24 6.80
C HIS A 29 21.42 32.05 8.07
N SER A 30 22.72 32.34 7.97
CA SER A 30 23.59 32.47 9.14
C SER A 30 23.18 33.72 9.93
N ILE A 31 22.62 33.55 11.13
CA ILE A 31 22.42 34.65 12.08
C ILE A 31 23.77 34.92 12.75
N SER A 32 24.38 36.05 12.44
CA SER A 32 25.64 36.51 13.04
C SER A 32 25.37 37.22 14.37
N TYR A 33 25.81 36.64 15.50
CA TYR A 33 25.89 37.37 16.78
C TYR A 33 27.31 37.87 17.03
N ARG A 34 27.44 39.16 17.38
CA ARG A 34 28.71 39.83 17.68
C ARG A 34 29.06 39.61 19.17
N GLY A 35 29.95 38.66 19.45
CA GLY A 35 30.51 38.44 20.78
C GLY A 35 31.79 39.25 21.04
N ILE A 36 31.89 39.88 22.21
CA ILE A 36 33.05 40.63 22.69
C ILE A 36 34.20 39.63 22.96
N ARG A 37 35.39 39.90 22.40
CA ARG A 37 36.67 39.15 22.51
C ARG A 37 36.82 37.87 21.65
N GLY A 38 36.87 38.03 20.34
CA GLY A 38 37.93 37.48 19.47
C GLY A 38 38.18 35.96 19.39
N LYS A 39 37.31 35.08 19.90
CA LYS A 39 37.43 33.62 19.69
C LYS A 39 36.19 33.05 19.02
N TRP A 40 36.38 32.43 17.86
CA TRP A 40 35.37 31.67 17.16
C TRP A 40 35.20 30.31 17.86
N HIS A 41 34.02 30.06 18.43
CA HIS A 41 33.63 28.75 18.94
C HIS A 41 32.55 28.18 18.02
N PHE A 42 32.88 27.10 17.31
CA PHE A 42 31.92 26.34 16.52
C PHE A 42 31.19 25.39 17.46
N CYS A 43 29.97 25.72 17.87
CA CYS A 43 29.06 24.76 18.51
C CYS A 43 28.36 23.98 17.40
N PRO A 44 28.52 22.65 17.30
CA PRO A 44 27.64 21.83 16.49
C PRO A 44 26.28 21.83 17.19
N SER A 45 25.38 22.71 16.75
CA SER A 45 23.99 22.62 17.13
C SER A 45 23.45 21.29 16.63
N TYR A 46 22.92 20.49 17.56
CA TYR A 46 22.05 19.37 17.27
C TYR A 46 20.99 19.83 16.26
N VAL A 47 21.12 19.39 15.01
CA VAL A 47 20.02 19.48 14.05
C VAL A 47 19.02 18.42 14.47
N LEU A 48 18.06 18.80 15.31
CA LEU A 48 16.81 18.07 15.42
C LEU A 48 16.14 18.18 14.06
N GLN A 49 16.36 17.21 13.18
CA GLN A 49 15.48 16.97 12.05
C GLN A 49 14.15 16.49 12.62
N GLU A 50 13.31 17.44 13.01
CA GLU A 50 11.88 17.20 13.07
C GLU A 50 11.47 16.83 11.64
N ARG A 51 11.41 15.52 11.37
CA ARG A 51 10.80 14.99 10.16
C ARG A 51 9.40 15.55 10.16
N ILE A 52 9.12 16.51 9.28
CA ILE A 52 7.76 16.91 8.94
C ILE A 52 7.06 15.61 8.57
N ASN A 53 6.18 15.15 9.46
CA ASN A 53 5.38 13.96 9.24
C ASN A 53 4.28 14.36 8.25
N VAL A 54 4.64 14.47 6.97
CA VAL A 54 3.66 14.60 5.90
C VAL A 54 2.79 13.35 6.00
N PRO A 55 1.47 13.46 6.27
CA PRO A 55 0.62 12.30 6.34
C PRO A 55 0.71 11.59 4.99
N ARG A 56 1.32 10.42 4.96
CA ARG A 56 1.37 9.61 3.74
C ARG A 56 -0.08 9.25 3.44
N GLN A 57 -0.64 9.80 2.38
CA GLN A 57 -1.98 9.46 1.95
C GLN A 57 -1.99 7.97 1.57
N GLN A 58 -2.59 7.15 2.43
CA GLN A 58 -2.65 5.70 2.25
C GLN A 58 -3.47 5.35 1.01
N ARG A 59 -3.02 4.35 0.25
CA ARG A 59 -3.83 3.80 -0.85
C ARG A 59 -5.02 3.03 -0.27
N THR A 60 -6.21 3.33 -0.77
CA THR A 60 -7.44 2.61 -0.44
C THR A 60 -7.94 1.84 -1.64
N PHE A 61 -8.52 0.67 -1.40
CA PHE A 61 -9.18 -0.08 -2.46
C PHE A 61 -10.59 0.47 -2.67
N LYS A 62 -10.95 0.74 -3.93
CA LYS A 62 -12.31 1.10 -4.32
C LYS A 62 -12.82 0.06 -5.31
N ALA A 63 -13.81 -0.72 -4.88
CA ALA A 63 -14.44 -1.72 -5.74
C ALA A 63 -15.11 -1.03 -6.94
N SER A 64 -14.80 -1.50 -8.16
CA SER A 64 -15.50 -1.05 -9.37
C SER A 64 -16.83 -1.78 -9.58
N LYS A 65 -16.92 -3.03 -9.10
CA LYS A 65 -18.15 -3.83 -9.06
C LYS A 65 -18.95 -3.48 -7.81
N ARG A 66 -20.28 -3.56 -7.89
CA ARG A 66 -21.18 -3.38 -6.73
C ARG A 66 -21.13 -4.62 -5.85
N LEU A 67 -20.58 -4.47 -4.64
CA LEU A 67 -20.55 -5.54 -3.65
C LEU A 67 -21.81 -5.56 -2.80
N ALA A 68 -22.07 -6.70 -2.16
CA ALA A 68 -23.03 -6.81 -1.07
C ALA A 68 -22.65 -5.88 0.08
N GLU A 69 -23.64 -5.41 0.85
CA GLU A 69 -23.44 -4.47 1.96
C GLU A 69 -22.47 -5.00 3.02
N ARG A 70 -22.62 -6.29 3.37
CA ARG A 70 -21.71 -7.01 4.27
C ARG A 70 -20.26 -6.90 3.81
N ASP A 71 -20.00 -7.12 2.53
CA ASP A 71 -18.64 -7.19 2.00
C ASP A 71 -18.04 -5.82 1.70
N ASN A 72 -18.86 -4.80 1.44
CA ASN A 72 -18.40 -3.41 1.44
C ASN A 72 -17.84 -3.01 2.81
N THR A 73 -18.48 -3.45 3.89
CA THR A 73 -18.03 -3.14 5.25
C THR A 73 -16.63 -3.68 5.52
N ILE A 74 -16.28 -4.84 4.96
CA ILE A 74 -14.92 -5.41 5.07
C ILE A 74 -13.89 -4.49 4.41
N ILE A 75 -14.19 -3.96 3.22
CA ILE A 75 -13.30 -3.04 2.51
C ILE A 75 -13.17 -1.73 3.27
N ASP A 76 -14.28 -1.15 3.73
CA ASP A 76 -14.28 0.11 4.47
C ASP A 76 -13.45 0.00 5.74
N MET A 77 -13.56 -1.13 6.43
CA MET A 77 -12.78 -1.43 7.62
C MET A 77 -11.28 -1.54 7.32
N LEU A 78 -10.89 -2.24 6.25
CA LEU A 78 -9.48 -2.35 5.84
C LEU A 78 -8.90 -1.04 5.30
N ASN A 79 -9.75 -0.17 4.77
CA ASN A 79 -9.38 1.18 4.35
C ASN A 79 -9.38 2.20 5.50
N SER A 80 -9.86 1.83 6.69
CA SER A 80 -9.98 2.74 7.83
C SER A 80 -8.62 3.05 8.46
N ALA A 81 -8.52 4.26 9.04
CA ALA A 81 -7.34 4.69 9.77
C ALA A 81 -7.01 3.71 10.91
N GLY A 82 -5.72 3.43 11.12
CA GLY A 82 -5.22 2.42 12.06
C GLY A 82 -4.95 1.04 11.44
N HIS A 83 -5.31 0.84 10.17
CA HIS A 83 -5.03 -0.39 9.42
C HIS A 83 -3.94 -0.21 8.33
N GLU A 84 -3.11 0.83 8.43
CA GLU A 84 -2.06 1.17 7.46
C GLU A 84 -1.02 0.05 7.26
N ASP A 85 -0.77 -0.72 8.32
CA ASP A 85 0.20 -1.82 8.35
C ASP A 85 -0.44 -3.19 8.09
N VAL A 86 -1.76 -3.25 7.88
CA VAL A 86 -2.42 -4.51 7.51
C VAL A 86 -1.97 -4.91 6.10
N SER A 87 -1.39 -6.11 5.98
CA SER A 87 -1.04 -6.69 4.69
C SER A 87 -2.24 -7.39 4.09
N PHE A 88 -2.78 -6.81 3.02
CA PHE A 88 -3.81 -7.45 2.23
C PHE A 88 -3.70 -7.10 0.74
N CYS A 89 -4.28 -7.94 -0.09
CA CYS A 89 -4.41 -7.72 -1.53
C CYS A 89 -5.80 -8.14 -2.01
N VAL A 90 -6.28 -7.52 -3.08
CA VAL A 90 -7.53 -7.88 -3.75
C VAL A 90 -7.22 -8.40 -5.15
N CYS A 91 -7.82 -9.54 -5.50
CA CYS A 91 -7.64 -10.21 -6.78
C CYS A 91 -8.96 -10.29 -7.55
N ASP A 92 -8.88 -10.22 -8.87
CA ASP A 92 -10.05 -10.32 -9.75
C ASP A 92 -10.09 -11.69 -10.44
N HIS A 93 -10.97 -12.56 -9.97
CA HIS A 93 -11.09 -13.94 -10.48
C HIS A 93 -11.57 -14.02 -11.93
N GLU A 94 -12.33 -13.03 -12.40
CA GLU A 94 -12.84 -13.02 -13.77
C GLU A 94 -11.74 -12.74 -14.81
N LYS A 95 -10.60 -12.20 -14.38
CA LYS A 95 -9.46 -11.95 -15.26
C LYS A 95 -8.59 -13.20 -15.37
N PRO A 96 -7.96 -13.44 -16.55
CA PRO A 96 -7.04 -14.53 -16.74
C PRO A 96 -5.97 -14.55 -15.64
N ASP A 97 -5.75 -15.72 -15.04
CA ASP A 97 -4.76 -15.94 -13.98
C ASP A 97 -5.08 -15.33 -12.59
N CYS A 98 -6.29 -14.77 -12.39
CA CYS A 98 -6.69 -14.14 -11.12
C CYS A 98 -5.63 -13.15 -10.60
N PRO A 99 -5.34 -12.07 -11.35
CA PRO A 99 -4.30 -11.11 -10.99
C PRO A 99 -4.73 -10.26 -9.80
N ILE A 100 -3.73 -9.81 -9.03
CA ILE A 100 -3.90 -8.79 -8.01
C ILE A 100 -4.25 -7.47 -8.70
N ILE A 101 -5.36 -6.86 -8.31
CA ILE A 101 -5.80 -5.54 -8.79
C ILE A 101 -5.50 -4.43 -7.79
N PHE A 102 -5.18 -4.80 -6.55
CA PHE A 102 -4.81 -3.88 -5.49
C PHE A 102 -3.94 -4.58 -4.44
N ALA A 103 -2.88 -3.89 -4.00
CA ALA A 103 -2.09 -4.30 -2.85
C ALA A 103 -2.01 -3.17 -1.83
N SER A 104 -2.15 -3.50 -0.54
CA SER A 104 -1.99 -2.52 0.54
C SER A 104 -0.52 -2.11 0.72
N ASP A 105 -0.29 -0.97 1.36
CA ASP A 105 1.07 -0.56 1.73
C ASP A 105 1.70 -1.56 2.73
N GLY A 106 0.90 -2.14 3.63
CA GLY A 106 1.32 -3.23 4.50
C GLY A 106 1.81 -4.46 3.73
N PHE A 107 1.17 -4.81 2.62
CA PHE A 107 1.59 -5.92 1.76
C PHE A 107 2.95 -5.65 1.11
N CYS A 108 3.15 -4.44 0.60
CA CYS A 108 4.42 -4.04 0.02
C CYS A 108 5.54 -4.04 1.07
N LYS A 109 5.27 -3.51 2.27
CA LYS A 109 6.22 -3.53 3.40
C LYS A 109 6.59 -4.96 3.81
N LEU A 110 5.60 -5.86 3.91
CA LEU A 110 5.81 -7.24 4.33
C LEU A 110 6.66 -8.02 3.32
N THR A 111 6.32 -7.89 2.04
CA THR A 111 6.89 -8.73 0.97
C THR A 111 8.14 -8.11 0.31
N GLY A 112 8.35 -6.81 0.45
CA GLY A 112 9.45 -6.08 -0.18
C GLY A 112 9.25 -5.76 -1.66
N TYR A 113 8.08 -6.07 -2.24
CA TYR A 113 7.74 -5.71 -3.61
C TYR A 113 7.06 -4.34 -3.68
N GLY A 114 7.29 -3.59 -4.76
CA GLY A 114 6.56 -2.37 -5.05
C GLY A 114 5.20 -2.64 -5.69
N HIS A 115 4.27 -1.69 -5.56
CA HIS A 115 2.91 -1.77 -6.11
C HIS A 115 2.89 -2.16 -7.60
N THR A 116 3.74 -1.54 -8.42
CA THR A 116 3.84 -1.80 -9.87
C THR A 116 4.38 -3.18 -10.22
N GLU A 117 5.07 -3.83 -9.29
CA GLU A 117 5.61 -5.18 -9.46
C GLU A 117 4.60 -6.26 -9.03
N ILE A 118 3.57 -5.88 -8.27
CA ILE A 118 2.57 -6.76 -7.68
C ILE A 118 1.28 -6.74 -8.52
N GLU A 119 0.76 -5.54 -8.79
CA GLU A 119 -0.52 -5.38 -9.49
C GLU A 119 -0.43 -5.88 -10.94
N GLY A 120 -1.42 -6.67 -11.35
CA GLY A 120 -1.45 -7.38 -12.63
C GLY A 120 -0.87 -8.79 -12.61
N ARG A 121 -0.33 -9.27 -11.48
CA ARG A 121 0.23 -10.62 -11.34
C ARG A 121 -0.54 -11.47 -10.34
N ASN A 122 -0.50 -12.78 -10.51
CA ASN A 122 -1.02 -13.70 -9.51
C ASN A 122 -0.08 -13.78 -8.29
N CYS A 123 -0.64 -13.88 -7.08
CA CYS A 123 0.10 -13.93 -5.81
C CYS A 123 1.11 -15.09 -5.67
N ARG A 124 1.10 -16.08 -6.57
CA ARG A 124 2.02 -17.24 -6.50
C ARG A 124 3.50 -16.89 -6.57
N PHE A 125 3.87 -15.66 -6.94
CA PHE A 125 5.28 -15.22 -6.92
C PHE A 125 5.89 -15.22 -5.50
N LEU A 126 5.06 -15.25 -4.45
CA LEU A 126 5.52 -15.42 -3.07
C LEU A 126 5.87 -16.87 -2.71
N GLN A 127 5.56 -17.84 -3.57
CA GLN A 127 5.85 -19.25 -3.33
C GLN A 127 7.29 -19.58 -3.77
N GLY A 128 7.93 -20.50 -3.06
CA GLY A 128 9.30 -20.95 -3.38
C GLY A 128 9.46 -22.46 -3.23
N SER A 129 10.70 -22.94 -3.25
CA SER A 129 11.02 -24.37 -3.33
C SER A 129 10.53 -25.19 -2.13
N GLU A 130 10.50 -24.59 -0.94
CA GLU A 130 10.05 -25.27 0.29
C GLU A 130 8.57 -24.97 0.63
N THR A 131 7.88 -24.20 -0.20
CA THR A 131 6.42 -24.02 -0.05
C THR A 131 5.73 -25.35 -0.31
N ARG A 132 4.99 -25.86 0.69
CA ARG A 132 4.30 -27.14 0.59
C ARG A 132 3.16 -27.07 -0.42
N LYS A 133 3.12 -28.03 -1.34
CA LYS A 133 2.08 -28.12 -2.37
C LYS A 133 0.68 -28.30 -1.77
N GLU A 134 0.59 -29.06 -0.69
CA GLU A 134 -0.67 -29.33 0.04
C GLU A 134 -1.35 -28.03 0.52
N ASP A 135 -0.57 -27.07 1.02
CA ASP A 135 -1.07 -25.78 1.48
C ASP A 135 -1.59 -24.93 0.30
N VAL A 136 -0.87 -24.96 -0.83
CA VAL A 136 -1.29 -24.30 -2.07
C VAL A 136 -2.54 -24.96 -2.66
N ASP A 137 -2.65 -26.28 -2.57
CA ASP A 137 -3.79 -27.04 -3.06
C ASP A 137 -5.06 -26.73 -2.26
N ARG A 138 -4.95 -26.51 -0.94
CA ARG A 138 -6.06 -26.02 -0.10
C ARG A 138 -6.58 -24.66 -0.57
N ILE A 139 -5.68 -23.71 -0.83
CA ILE A 139 -6.04 -22.39 -1.37
C ILE A 139 -6.72 -22.56 -2.74
N ARG A 140 -6.15 -23.38 -3.63
CA ARG A 140 -6.73 -23.63 -4.96
C ARG A 140 -8.13 -24.25 -4.87
N SER A 141 -8.33 -25.15 -3.92
CA SER A 141 -9.62 -25.82 -3.70
C SER A 141 -10.67 -24.82 -3.20
N ALA A 142 -10.30 -23.92 -2.29
CA ALA A 142 -11.19 -22.87 -1.81
C ALA A 142 -11.58 -21.86 -2.90
N ILE A 143 -10.64 -21.49 -3.77
CA ILE A 143 -10.94 -20.65 -4.95
C ILE A 143 -11.94 -21.38 -5.87
N LYS A 144 -11.70 -22.66 -6.19
CA LYS A 144 -12.60 -23.45 -7.05
C LYS A 144 -14.00 -23.60 -6.47
N SER A 145 -14.09 -23.80 -5.16
CA SER A 145 -15.37 -23.97 -4.45
C SER A 145 -16.02 -22.64 -4.05
N GLN A 146 -15.38 -21.50 -4.33
CA GLN A 146 -15.83 -20.17 -3.90
C GLN A 146 -16.10 -20.09 -2.39
N THR A 147 -15.21 -20.69 -1.59
CA THR A 147 -15.27 -20.70 -0.13
C THR A 147 -14.08 -19.96 0.47
N GLU A 148 -14.18 -19.66 1.77
CA GLU A 148 -13.08 -19.13 2.55
C GLU A 148 -12.00 -20.19 2.81
N ALA A 149 -10.77 -19.73 3.07
CA ALA A 149 -9.69 -20.60 3.54
C ALA A 149 -8.75 -19.86 4.49
N SER A 150 -8.20 -20.60 5.45
CA SER A 150 -7.12 -20.16 6.33
C SER A 150 -6.00 -21.18 6.29
N VAL A 151 -4.80 -20.76 5.87
CA VAL A 151 -3.65 -21.65 5.64
C VAL A 151 -2.39 -20.98 6.17
N ASN A 152 -1.57 -21.72 6.90
CA ASN A 152 -0.23 -21.29 7.29
C ASN A 152 0.78 -21.90 6.30
N LEU A 153 1.35 -21.07 5.42
CA LEU A 153 2.27 -21.53 4.38
C LEU A 153 3.57 -20.73 4.37
N LEU A 154 4.64 -21.38 3.91
CA LEU A 154 5.93 -20.72 3.73
C LEU A 154 5.91 -19.86 2.46
N ASN A 155 6.23 -18.57 2.60
CA ASN A 155 6.37 -17.62 1.50
C ASN A 155 7.74 -16.94 1.54
N TYR A 156 8.10 -16.31 0.44
CA TYR A 156 9.39 -15.66 0.23
C TYR A 156 9.18 -14.21 -0.15
N LYS A 157 9.97 -13.34 0.48
CA LYS A 157 10.05 -11.92 0.14
C LYS A 157 10.86 -11.72 -1.13
N LYS A 158 10.86 -10.50 -1.66
CA LYS A 158 11.63 -10.12 -2.86
C LYS A 158 13.13 -10.41 -2.74
N ASP A 159 13.70 -10.27 -1.56
CA ASP A 159 15.10 -10.54 -1.26
C ASP A 159 15.42 -12.04 -1.07
N GLY A 160 14.41 -12.92 -1.20
CA GLY A 160 14.53 -14.36 -0.97
C GLY A 160 14.37 -14.77 0.50
N THR A 161 14.16 -13.83 1.43
CA THR A 161 13.93 -14.14 2.84
C THR A 161 12.62 -14.92 2.99
N ALA A 162 12.70 -16.12 3.56
CA ALA A 162 11.54 -16.91 3.88
C ALA A 162 10.79 -16.36 5.11
N PHE A 163 9.46 -16.43 5.08
CA PHE A 163 8.60 -16.10 6.21
C PHE A 163 7.36 -16.99 6.23
N ASN A 164 6.86 -17.26 7.43
CA ASN A 164 5.64 -18.05 7.60
C ASN A 164 4.45 -17.11 7.47
N ASN A 165 3.63 -17.34 6.45
CA ASN A 165 2.45 -16.55 6.17
C ASN A 165 1.21 -17.26 6.72
N GLN A 166 0.62 -16.72 7.79
CA GLN A 166 -0.76 -17.05 8.14
C GLN A 166 -1.67 -16.29 7.17
N PHE A 167 -2.13 -17.01 6.15
CA PHE A 167 -2.90 -16.48 5.03
C PHE A 167 -4.39 -16.76 5.21
N PHE A 168 -5.21 -15.72 5.09
CA PHE A 168 -6.66 -15.82 5.01
C PHE A 168 -7.15 -15.39 3.63
N LEU A 169 -8.05 -16.18 3.04
CA LEU A 169 -8.69 -15.93 1.76
C LEU A 169 -10.20 -15.90 1.97
N ALA A 170 -10.87 -14.86 1.48
CA ALA A 170 -12.32 -14.80 1.42
C ALA A 170 -12.82 -14.29 0.05
N PRO A 171 -13.90 -14.86 -0.49
CA PRO A 171 -14.60 -14.26 -1.64
C PRO A 171 -15.35 -13.01 -1.18
N LEU A 172 -15.26 -11.93 -1.94
CA LEU A 172 -16.14 -10.77 -1.83
C LEU A 172 -17.25 -10.91 -2.85
N ARG A 173 -18.50 -10.90 -2.40
CA ARG A 173 -19.70 -11.16 -3.20
C ARG A 173 -20.39 -9.87 -3.64
N ASP A 174 -21.02 -9.95 -4.81
CA ASP A 174 -21.98 -8.95 -5.28
C ASP A 174 -23.36 -9.15 -4.62
N ALA A 175 -24.31 -8.27 -4.94
CA ALA A 175 -25.68 -8.36 -4.44
C ALA A 175 -26.44 -9.63 -4.93
N ASP A 176 -25.92 -10.33 -5.94
CA ASP A 176 -26.48 -11.57 -6.48
C ASP A 176 -25.76 -12.82 -5.90
N GLU A 177 -25.00 -12.66 -4.81
CA GLU A 177 -24.19 -13.70 -4.16
C GLU A 177 -23.08 -14.31 -5.03
N ARG A 178 -22.73 -13.67 -6.15
CA ARG A 178 -21.64 -14.11 -7.03
C ARG A 178 -20.32 -13.51 -6.55
N THR A 179 -19.24 -14.29 -6.63
CA THR A 179 -17.91 -13.80 -6.26
C THR A 179 -17.43 -12.72 -7.24
N ALA A 180 -17.37 -11.47 -6.78
CA ALA A 180 -16.88 -10.33 -7.55
C ALA A 180 -15.35 -10.22 -7.50
N TYR A 181 -14.77 -10.46 -6.32
CA TYR A 181 -13.31 -10.44 -6.06
C TYR A 181 -12.93 -11.49 -5.01
N TYR A 182 -11.62 -11.69 -4.84
CA TYR A 182 -11.07 -12.33 -3.66
C TYR A 182 -10.24 -11.34 -2.86
N ILE A 183 -10.37 -11.40 -1.53
CA ILE A 183 -9.47 -10.72 -0.62
C ILE A 183 -8.53 -11.73 0.03
N GLY A 184 -7.26 -11.39 0.05
CA GLY A 184 -6.20 -12.17 0.69
C GLY A 184 -5.51 -11.33 1.75
N VAL A 185 -5.53 -11.78 3.00
CA VAL A 185 -4.85 -11.13 4.14
C VAL A 185 -3.66 -11.98 4.55
N GLN A 186 -2.49 -11.36 4.70
CA GLN A 186 -1.24 -12.03 5.04
C GLN A 186 -0.74 -11.55 6.38
N CYS A 187 -0.29 -12.49 7.22
CA CYS A 187 0.29 -12.17 8.51
C CYS A 187 1.57 -12.98 8.70
N SER A 188 2.70 -12.29 8.90
CA SER A 188 3.96 -12.97 9.21
C SER A 188 3.90 -13.51 10.64
N VAL A 189 4.04 -14.83 10.81
CA VAL A 189 4.06 -15.49 12.11
C VAL A 189 5.43 -16.11 12.40
N LYS A 190 5.77 -16.27 13.68
CA LYS A 190 7.09 -16.76 14.11
C LYS A 190 7.33 -18.23 13.77
N ARG A 191 6.29 -19.07 13.66
CA ARG A 191 6.43 -20.51 13.45
C ARG A 191 5.38 -21.05 12.47
N LEU A 192 5.70 -22.16 11.81
CA LEU A 192 4.73 -22.99 11.09
C LEU A 192 4.03 -23.88 12.10
N GLY A 193 2.71 -23.75 12.24
CA GLY A 193 1.90 -24.61 13.10
C GLY A 193 0.45 -24.65 12.63
N PRO A 194 -0.25 -25.78 12.78
CA PRO A 194 -1.66 -25.88 12.46
C PRO A 194 -2.46 -24.94 13.37
N GLY A 195 -3.30 -24.09 12.78
CA GLY A 195 -4.21 -23.23 13.52
C GLY A 195 -3.53 -22.26 14.50
N GLN A 196 -2.30 -21.79 14.22
CA GLN A 196 -1.75 -20.67 14.99
C GLN A 196 -2.65 -19.46 14.77
N ALA A 197 -3.47 -19.14 15.77
CA ALA A 197 -4.23 -17.91 15.79
C ALA A 197 -3.23 -16.76 15.62
N PRO A 198 -3.41 -15.86 14.63
CA PRO A 198 -2.59 -14.65 14.53
C PRO A 198 -2.49 -13.97 15.89
N GLU A 199 -1.28 -13.53 16.30
CA GLU A 199 -1.06 -12.83 17.58
C GLU A 199 -2.02 -11.62 17.74
N ASN A 200 -2.50 -11.03 16.62
CA ASN A 200 -3.84 -10.44 16.32
C ASN A 200 -3.78 -9.74 14.93
N MET A 201 -4.82 -9.68 14.07
CA MET A 201 -6.00 -8.77 14.18
C MET A 201 -7.34 -9.34 13.64
N GLY A 202 -7.38 -10.58 13.13
CA GLY A 202 -8.47 -11.03 12.25
C GLY A 202 -9.11 -12.38 12.57
N TRP A 203 -8.97 -12.92 13.79
CA TRP A 203 -9.96 -13.90 14.28
C TRP A 203 -11.37 -13.28 14.42
N VAL A 204 -11.45 -11.95 14.33
CA VAL A 204 -12.55 -11.05 14.69
C VAL A 204 -13.65 -10.90 13.61
N TYR A 205 -13.42 -11.25 12.33
CA TYR A 205 -14.35 -10.88 11.24
C TYR A 205 -15.19 -12.01 10.63
N ALA A 206 -14.95 -13.29 10.99
CA ALA A 206 -15.59 -14.43 10.31
C ALA A 206 -16.59 -15.24 11.18
N GLN A 207 -16.58 -15.15 12.52
CA GLN A 207 -17.56 -15.88 13.35
C GLN A 207 -18.80 -15.08 13.75
N GLY A 208 -18.82 -13.76 13.53
CA GLY A 208 -19.96 -12.90 13.91
C GLY A 208 -21.03 -12.70 12.84
N ILE A 209 -20.86 -13.23 11.63
CA ILE A 209 -21.80 -13.03 10.51
C ILE A 209 -22.30 -14.37 9.92
N HIS A 210 -22.17 -15.45 10.71
CA HIS A 210 -22.72 -16.76 10.40
C HIS A 210 -23.49 -17.35 11.60
N ALA A 211 -24.27 -16.51 12.28
CA ALA A 211 -25.34 -16.93 13.17
C ALA A 211 -26.66 -16.28 12.72
#